data_AF-A0A9P4R204-F1
#
_entry.id   AF-A0A9P4R204-F1
#
_cell.length_a   1.000
_cell.length_b   1.000
_cell.length_c   1.000
_cell.angle_alpha   90.00
_cell.angle_beta   90.00
_cell.angle_gamma   90.00
#
_symmetry.space_group_name_H-M   'P 1'
#
loop_
_entity.id
_entity.type
_entity.pdbx_description
1 polymer ?
#
loop_
_entity_poly.entity_id
_entity_poly.type
_entity_poly.pdbx_seq_one_letter_code
_entity_poly.pdbx_strand_id
1 'polypeptide(L)'
;MGYKKSSKVAQNEAKILEATQAIKNKTFSGPYAAAAHFNVSCHTLSRRMAGGLSHAQAAASQQILSNTEEKSLIRWITRYT
;
A
#
# COMPACT_ATOMS: atom_id res chain seq x y z
N MET A 1 -7.40 19.71 2.42
CA MET A 1 -6.12 19.64 3.16
C MET A 1 -5.81 18.16 3.40
N GLY A 2 -4.86 17.58 2.67
CA GLY A 2 -4.59 16.13 2.72
C GLY A 2 -3.81 15.74 3.98
N TYR A 3 -4.32 14.82 4.77
CA TYR A 3 -3.63 14.28 5.95
C TYR A 3 -2.32 13.63 5.48
N LYS A 4 -1.16 14.20 5.84
CA LYS A 4 0.14 13.57 5.56
C LYS A 4 0.19 12.26 6.33
N LYS A 5 0.26 11.14 5.60
CA LYS A 5 0.53 9.84 6.25
C LYS A 5 1.83 9.96 7.03
N SER A 6 1.80 9.48 8.26
CA SER A 6 3.01 9.26 9.04
C SER A 6 4.00 8.46 8.18
N SER A 7 5.24 8.93 8.09
CA SER A 7 6.33 8.29 7.33
C SER A 7 6.44 6.80 7.67
N LYS A 8 6.16 6.44 8.92
CA LYS A 8 6.18 5.07 9.45
C LYS A 8 5.18 4.14 8.76
N VAL A 9 3.98 4.62 8.43
CA VAL A 9 2.95 3.79 7.77
C VAL A 9 3.36 3.48 6.34
N ALA A 10 3.90 4.48 5.63
CA ALA A 10 4.39 4.29 4.26
C ALA A 10 5.59 3.33 4.23
N GLN A 11 6.53 3.48 5.16
CA GLN A 11 7.67 2.58 5.30
C GLN A 11 7.23 1.14 5.62
N ASN A 12 6.24 0.96 6.49
CA ASN A 12 5.74 -0.38 6.82
C ASN A 12 5.06 -1.06 5.62
N GLU A 13 4.30 -0.31 4.82
CA GLU A 13 3.70 -0.84 3.60
C GLU A 13 4.77 -1.24 2.56
N ALA A 14 5.83 -0.44 2.42
CA ALA A 14 6.96 -0.76 1.55
C ALA A 14 7.62 -2.09 1.96
N LYS A 15 7.87 -2.30 3.26
CA LYS A 15 8.41 -3.56 3.79
C LYS A 15 7.51 -4.76 3.51
N ILE A 16 6.19 -4.59 3.64
CA ILE A 16 5.23 -5.66 3.32
C ILE A 16 5.29 -6.00 1.83
N LEU A 17 5.36 -4.99 0.95
CA LEU A 17 5.48 -5.21 -0.49
C LEU A 17 6.78 -5.93 -0.84
N GLU A 18 7.91 -5.50 -0.31
CA GLU A 18 9.21 -6.17 -0.47
C GLU A 18 9.16 -7.62 0.01
N ALA A 19 8.57 -7.87 1.19
CA ALA A 19 8.39 -9.23 1.70
C ALA A 19 7.53 -10.10 0.77
N THR A 20 6.43 -9.57 0.22
CA THR A 20 5.62 -10.32 -0.75
C THR A 20 6.38 -10.64 -2.04
N GLN A 21 7.19 -9.70 -2.54
CA GLN A 21 8.01 -9.91 -3.73
C GLN A 21 9.11 -10.93 -3.48
N ALA A 22 9.76 -10.87 -2.31
CA ALA A 22 10.80 -11.81 -1.91
C ALA A 22 10.28 -13.26 -1.88
N ILE A 23 9.06 -13.47 -1.37
CA ILE A 23 8.41 -14.78 -1.40
C ILE A 23 8.09 -15.21 -2.83
N LYS A 24 7.56 -14.32 -3.68
CA LYS A 24 7.30 -14.62 -5.09
C LYS A 24 8.58 -15.01 -5.84
N ASN A 25 9.69 -14.37 -5.52
CA ASN A 25 11.02 -14.66 -6.06
C ASN A 25 11.68 -15.90 -5.45
N LYS A 26 10.97 -16.65 -4.58
CA LYS A 26 11.46 -17.85 -3.89
C LYS A 26 12.73 -17.62 -3.04
N THR A 27 13.01 -16.38 -2.65
CA THR A 27 14.17 -16.05 -1.80
C THR A 27 13.99 -16.51 -0.36
N PHE A 28 12.75 -16.67 0.09
CA PHE A 28 12.41 -17.21 1.42
C PHE A 28 11.56 -18.46 1.28
N SER A 29 11.78 -19.43 2.17
CA SER A 29 11.04 -20.70 2.19
C SER A 29 9.54 -20.52 2.48
N GLY A 30 9.13 -19.39 3.04
CA GLY A 30 7.72 -19.14 3.33
C GLY A 30 7.44 -17.79 4.00
N PRO A 31 6.16 -17.51 4.30
CA PRO A 31 5.71 -16.24 4.85
C PRO A 31 6.34 -15.91 6.20
N TYR A 32 6.55 -16.91 7.04
CA TYR A 32 7.13 -16.72 8.37
C TYR A 32 8.58 -16.23 8.31
N ALA A 33 9.41 -16.84 7.46
CA ALA A 33 10.82 -16.46 7.29
C ALA A 33 10.96 -15.04 6.71
N ALA A 34 10.14 -14.71 5.70
CA ALA A 34 10.10 -13.35 5.16
C ALA A 34 9.59 -12.34 6.18
N ALA A 35 8.53 -12.67 6.92
CA ALA A 35 7.96 -11.80 7.95
C ALA A 35 8.98 -11.44 9.04
N ALA A 36 9.75 -12.44 9.50
CA ALA A 36 10.84 -12.23 10.46
C ALA A 36 11.95 -11.33 9.89
N HIS A 37 12.37 -11.58 8.64
CA HIS A 37 13.43 -10.79 7.99
C HIS A 37 13.04 -9.32 7.79
N PHE A 38 11.83 -9.05 7.30
CA PHE A 38 11.36 -7.70 7.03
C PHE A 38 10.73 -7.01 8.26
N ASN A 39 10.70 -7.70 9.41
CA ASN A 39 10.08 -7.24 10.65
C ASN A 39 8.62 -6.79 10.46
N VAL A 40 7.83 -7.62 9.78
CA VAL A 40 6.40 -7.40 9.51
C VAL A 40 5.56 -8.53 10.12
N SER A 41 4.28 -8.25 10.40
CA SER A 41 3.39 -9.29 10.93
C SER A 41 3.16 -10.40 9.90
N CYS A 42 3.37 -11.65 10.31
CA CYS A 42 3.10 -12.82 9.47
C CYS A 42 1.62 -12.89 9.05
N HIS A 43 0.69 -12.52 9.94
CA HIS A 43 -0.74 -12.49 9.60
C HIS A 43 -1.03 -11.46 8.51
N THR A 44 -0.45 -10.26 8.62
CA THR A 44 -0.59 -9.23 7.58
C THR A 44 -0.02 -9.71 6.25
N LEU A 45 1.15 -10.34 6.26
CA LEU A 45 1.80 -10.84 5.05
C LEU A 45 0.98 -11.95 4.37
N SER A 46 0.50 -12.93 5.14
CA SER A 46 -0.38 -13.98 4.63
C SER A 46 -1.68 -13.41 4.05
N ARG A 47 -2.30 -12.44 4.72
CA ARG A 47 -3.48 -11.73 4.20
C ARG A 47 -3.19 -11.04 2.87
N ARG A 48 -2.02 -10.40 2.71
CA ARG A 48 -1.63 -9.78 1.44
C ARG A 48 -1.40 -10.80 0.33
N MET A 49 -0.77 -11.93 0.64
CA MET A 49 -0.58 -13.01 -0.32
C MET A 49 -1.90 -13.62 -0.80
N ALA A 50 -2.91 -13.69 0.07
CA ALA A 50 -4.27 -14.10 -0.28
C ALA A 50 -5.06 -13.05 -1.10
N GLY A 51 -4.43 -11.95 -1.53
CA GLY A 51 -5.07 -10.89 -2.31
C GLY A 51 -5.69 -9.76 -1.49
N GLY A 52 -5.46 -9.74 -0.17
CA GLY A 52 -5.97 -8.67 0.69
C GLY A 52 -5.39 -7.30 0.34
N LEU A 53 -6.26 -6.32 0.12
CA LEU A 53 -5.86 -4.95 -0.21
C LEU A 53 -5.21 -4.21 0.97
N SER A 54 -4.38 -3.22 0.62
CA SER A 54 -3.96 -2.20 1.58
C SER A 54 -5.11 -1.26 1.88
N HIS A 55 -5.07 -0.60 3.03
CA HIS A 55 -6.04 0.44 3.34
C HIS A 55 -6.04 1.54 2.27
N ALA A 56 -4.88 1.85 1.69
CA ALA A 56 -4.78 2.85 0.62
C ALA A 56 -5.44 2.38 -0.67
N GLN A 57 -5.22 1.12 -1.05
CA GLN A 57 -5.82 0.51 -2.23
C GLN A 57 -7.32 0.34 -2.07
N ALA A 58 -7.78 -0.10 -0.91
CA ALA A 58 -9.20 -0.23 -0.59
C ALA A 58 -9.90 1.14 -0.65
N ALA A 59 -9.31 2.17 -0.02
CA ALA A 59 -9.83 3.53 -0.11
C ALA A 59 -9.89 4.02 -1.57
N ALA A 60 -8.84 3.81 -2.36
CA ALA A 60 -8.82 4.18 -3.77
C ALA A 60 -9.90 3.46 -4.59
N SER A 61 -10.17 2.17 -4.30
CA SER A 61 -11.23 1.42 -5.00
C SER A 61 -12.65 1.87 -4.65
N GLN A 62 -12.82 2.57 -3.53
CA GLN A 62 -14.11 3.12 -3.09
C GLN A 62 -14.32 4.57 -3.55
N GLN A 63 -13.28 5.23 -4.08
CA GLN A 63 -13.41 6.59 -4.59
C GLN A 63 -14.15 6.59 -5.94
N ILE A 64 -15.06 7.56 -6.10
CA ILE A 64 -15.82 7.76 -7.34
C ILE A 64 -14.90 8.27 -8.46
N LEU A 65 -14.02 9.21 -8.12
CA LEU A 65 -13.03 9.76 -9.03
C LEU A 65 -11.69 9.08 -8.78
N SER A 66 -11.01 8.74 -9.86
CA SER A 66 -9.60 8.38 -9.80
C SER A 66 -8.76 9.55 -9.30
N ASN A 67 -7.62 9.23 -8.70
CA ASN A 67 -6.66 10.23 -8.21
C ASN A 67 -6.18 11.19 -9.34
N THR A 68 -6.20 10.73 -10.59
CA THR A 68 -5.90 11.52 -11.79
C THR A 68 -7.02 12.50 -12.14
N GLU A 69 -8.27 12.08 -12.05
CA GLU A 69 -9.44 12.93 -12.25
C GLU A 69 -9.53 13.99 -11.15
N GLU A 70 -9.33 13.58 -9.89
CA GLU A 70 -9.34 14.49 -8.74
C GLU A 70 -8.26 15.58 -8.88
N LYS A 71 -7.04 15.22 -9.30
CA LYS A 71 -5.98 16.20 -9.60
C LYS A 71 -6.35 17.15 -10.74
N SER A 72 -7.02 16.65 -11.77
CA SER A 72 -7.46 17.47 -12.90
C SER A 72 -8.52 18.47 -12.47
N LEU A 73 -9.49 18.01 -11.67
CA LEU A 73 -10.55 18.85 -11.08
C LEU A 73 -9.97 19.94 -10.18
N ILE A 74 -9.04 19.59 -9.28
CA ILE A 74 -8.36 20.57 -8.42
C ILE A 74 -7.64 21.63 -9.26
N ARG A 75 -6.93 21.22 -10.32
CA ARG A 75 -6.20 22.14 -11.20
C ARG A 75 -7.13 23.08 -11.95
N TRP A 76 -8.30 22.59 -12.38
CA TRP A 76 -9.33 23.41 -12.99
C TRP A 76 -9.88 24.43 -11.99
N ILE A 77 -10.36 23.98 -10.83
CA ILE A 77 -10.88 24.87 -9.78
C ILE A 77 -9.86 25.95 -9.43
N THR A 78 -8.61 25.56 -9.14
CA THR A 78 -7.53 26.48 -8.73
C THR A 78 -7.15 27.49 -9.82
N ARG A 79 -7.37 27.19 -11.11
CA ARG A 79 -7.10 28.14 -12.20
C ARG A 79 -8.26 29.13 -12.40
N TYR A 80 -9.48 28.75 -12.02
CA TYR A 80 -10.69 29.55 -12.17
C TYR A 80 -11.07 30.33 -10.90
N THR A 81 -10.39 30.10 -9.78
CA THR A 81 -10.42 30.90 -8.55
C THR A 81 -9.19 31.77 -8.45
#